data_AF-A0AAW8VZV7-F1
#
_entry.id   AF-A0AAW8VZV7-F1
#
_cell.length_a   1.000
_cell.length_b   1.000
_cell.length_c   1.000
_cell.angle_alpha   90.00
_cell.angle_beta   90.00
_cell.angle_gamma   90.00
#
_symmetry.space_group_name_H-M   'P 1'
#
loop_
_entity.id
_entity.type
_entity.pdbx_description
1 polymer ?
#
loop_
_entity_poly.entity_id
_entity_poly.type
_entity_poly.pdbx_seq_one_letter_code
_entity_poly.pdbx_strand_id
1 'polypeptide(L)' 'MHQNISRYELIEDIISDLTAFVKSDAILYLSKDSYSEAEYERMLKGIKDDLVTRFKQREE' A
#
# COMPACT_ATOMS: atom_id res chain seq x y z
N MET A 1 -15.46 8.06 -18.51
CA MET A 1 -14.54 9.09 -19.05
C MET A 1 -13.12 8.63 -18.75
N HIS A 2 -12.41 8.07 -19.73
CA HIS A 2 -10.99 7.77 -19.56
C HIS A 2 -10.24 9.10 -19.67
N GLN A 3 -9.95 9.71 -18.52
CA GLN A 3 -8.92 10.74 -18.47
C GLN A 3 -7.59 10.02 -18.75
N ASN A 4 -6.95 10.34 -19.87
CA ASN A 4 -5.60 9.88 -20.15
C ASN A 4 -4.67 10.53 -19.12
N ILE A 5 -4.45 9.83 -18.00
CA ILE A 5 -3.42 10.17 -17.02
C ILE A 5 -2.08 10.18 -17.76
N SER A 6 -1.32 11.26 -17.60
CA SER A 6 0.01 11.35 -18.21
C SER A 6 0.95 10.32 -17.59
N ARG A 7 1.99 9.91 -18.31
CA ARG A 7 3.00 9.00 -17.77
C ARG A 7 3.66 9.52 -16.49
N TYR A 8 3.80 10.85 -16.36
CA TYR A 8 4.37 11.49 -15.17
C TYR A 8 3.42 11.38 -13.97
N GLU A 9 2.13 11.65 -14.16
CA GLU A 9 1.12 11.47 -13.11
C GLU A 9 1.03 10.00 -12.67
N LEU A 10 1.10 9.06 -13.61
CA LEU A 10 1.13 7.63 -13.27
C LEU A 10 2.34 7.26 -12.40
N ILE A 11 3.53 7.80 -12.73
CA ILE A 11 4.75 7.57 -11.95
C ILE A 11 4.61 8.15 -10.54
N GLU A 12 4.14 9.40 -10.43
CA GLU A 12 3.90 10.06 -9.14
C GLU A 12 2.90 9.27 -8.27
N ASP A 13 1.81 8.81 -8.88
CA ASP A 13 0.81 8.01 -8.18
C ASP A 13 1.38 6.67 -7.69
N ILE A 14 2.27 6.03 -8.47
CA ILE A 14 2.95 4.78 -8.05
C ILE A 14 3.89 5.07 -6.87
N ILE A 15 4.69 6.14 -6.96
CA ILE A 15 5.62 6.54 -5.91
C ILE A 15 4.87 6.87 -4.62
N SER A 16 3.74 7.57 -4.72
CA SER A 16 2.88 7.92 -3.60
C SER A 16 2.35 6.67 -2.88
N ASP A 17 1.81 5.70 -3.62
CA ASP A 17 1.30 4.45 -3.06
C ASP A 17 2.41 3.61 -2.40
N LEU A 18 3.59 3.49 -3.04
CA LEU A 18 4.74 2.81 -2.44
C LEU A 18 5.22 3.49 -1.17
N THR A 19 5.23 4.82 -1.15
CA THR A 19 5.61 5.61 0.03
C THR A 19 4.62 5.39 1.18
N ALA A 20 3.32 5.37 0.88
CA ALA A 20 2.30 5.08 1.86
C ALA A 20 2.44 3.66 2.43
N PHE A 21 2.71 2.67 1.57
CA PHE A 21 2.96 1.28 1.98
C PHE A 21 4.14 1.18 2.95
N VAL A 22 5.31 1.72 2.58
CA VAL A 22 6.53 1.67 3.42
C VAL A 22 6.29 2.34 4.78
N LYS A 23 5.56 3.46 4.81
CA LYS A 23 5.21 4.14 6.08
C LYS A 23 4.33 3.27 6.97
N SER A 24 3.27 2.68 6.42
CA SER A 24 2.36 1.82 7.18
C SER A 24 3.05 0.56 7.70
N ASP A 25 3.88 -0.08 6.86
CA ASP A 25 4.69 -1.24 7.23
C ASP A 25 5.69 -0.92 8.36
N ALA A 26 6.40 0.21 8.23
CA ALA A 26 7.32 0.66 9.27
C ALA A 26 6.62 0.97 10.60
N ILE A 27 5.45 1.62 10.57
CA ILE A 27 4.66 1.89 11.77
C ILE A 27 4.23 0.58 12.43
N LEU A 28 3.70 -0.36 11.64
CA LEU A 28 3.27 -1.67 12.15
C LEU A 28 4.44 -2.46 12.74
N TYR A 29 5.60 -2.45 12.09
CA TYR A 29 6.80 -3.10 12.59
C TYR A 29 7.27 -2.50 13.93
N LEU A 30 7.26 -1.17 14.06
CA LEU A 30 7.64 -0.49 15.30
C LEU A 30 6.66 -0.72 16.44
N SER A 31 5.39 -1.02 16.14
CA SER A 31 4.37 -1.35 17.13
C SER A 31 4.10 -2.85 17.26
N LYS A 32 4.95 -3.73 16.68
CA LYS A 32 4.72 -5.19 16.66
C LYS A 32 4.47 -5.80 18.04
N ASP A 33 5.16 -5.30 19.07
CA ASP A 33 5.06 -5.83 20.44
C ASP A 33 3.75 -5.44 21.13
N SER A 34 2.96 -4.55 20.51
CA SER A 34 1.62 -4.16 20.98
C SER A 34 0.52 -5.10 20.46
N TYR A 35 0.85 -6.08 19.62
CA TYR A 35 -0.10 -6.99 18.99
C TYR A 35 0.27 -8.44 19.32
N SER A 36 -0.74 -9.31 19.34
CA SER A 36 -0.46 -10.74 19.20
C SER A 36 0.11 -11.03 17.80
N GLU A 37 0.85 -12.12 17.66
CA GLU A 37 1.40 -12.56 16.36
C GLU A 37 0.31 -12.67 15.28
N ALA A 38 -0.85 -13.21 15.64
CA ALA A 38 -1.98 -13.36 14.72
C ALA A 38 -2.59 -12.01 14.27
N GLU A 39 -2.59 -10.99 15.15
CA GLU A 39 -3.05 -9.65 14.81
C GLU A 39 -2.03 -8.93 13.92
N TYR A 40 -0.75 -9.03 14.27
CA TYR A 40 0.35 -8.48 13.46
C TYR A 40 0.32 -9.02 12.03
N GLU A 41 0.25 -10.35 11.86
CA GLU A 41 0.20 -10.99 10.55
C GLU A 41 -1.04 -10.60 9.75
N ARG A 42 -2.20 -10.46 10.42
CA ARG A 42 -3.43 -10.01 9.76
C ARG A 42 -3.31 -8.56 9.26
N MET A 43 -2.73 -7.68 10.06
CA MET A 43 -2.51 -6.28 9.69
C MET A 43 -1.50 -6.16 8.54
N LEU A 44 -0.39 -6.91 8.61
CA LEU A 44 0.62 -6.95 7.57
C LEU A 44 0.04 -7.44 6.24
N LYS A 45 -0.80 -8.49 6.29
CA LYS A 45 -1.53 -8.97 5.12
C LYS A 45 -2.46 -7.90 4.55
N GLY A 46 -3.19 -7.19 5.41
CA GLY A 46 -4.07 -6.10 4.97
C GLY A 46 -3.33 -4.97 4.24
N ILE A 47 -2.16 -4.55 4.75
CA ILE A 47 -1.32 -3.52 4.11
C ILE A 47 -0.85 -3.98 2.72
N LYS A 48 -0.43 -5.25 2.60
CA LYS A 48 0.01 -5.83 1.32
C LYS A 48 -1.14 -5.96 0.31
N ASP A 49 -2.31 -6.41 0.77
CA ASP A 49 -3.49 -6.58 -0.08
C ASP A 49 -4.00 -5.22 -0.59
N ASP A 50 -3.93 -4.15 0.21
CA ASP A 50 -4.27 -2.78 -0.21
C ASP A 50 -3.38 -2.30 -1.35
N LEU A 51 -2.05 -2.47 -1.24
CA LEU A 51 -1.10 -2.12 -2.30
C LEU A 51 -1.38 -2.87 -3.61
N VAL A 52 -1.61 -4.19 -3.52
CA VAL A 52 -1.92 -5.01 -4.69
C VAL A 52 -3.23 -4.55 -5.34
N THR A 53 -4.25 -4.22 -4.54
CA THR A 53 -5.54 -3.75 -5.04
C THR A 53 -5.40 -2.44 -5.80
N ARG A 54 -4.63 -1.48 -5.27
CA ARG A 54 -4.36 -0.20 -5.93
C ARG A 54 -3.63 -0.36 -7.26
N PHE A 55 -2.69 -1.29 -7.37
CA PHE A 55 -2.03 -1.56 -8.64
C PHE A 55 -2.95 -2.21 -9.66
N LYS A 56 -3.79 -3.15 -9.25
CA LYS A 56 -4.77 -3.80 -10.14
C LYS A 56 -5.81 -2.82 -10.68
N GLN A 57 -6.32 -1.92 -9.83
CA GLN A 57 -7.27 -0.88 -10.24
C GLN A 57 -6.72 0.08 -11.30
N ARG A 58 -5.41 0.11 -11.52
CA ARG A 58 -4.76 0.94 -12.56
C ARG A 58 -4.50 0.18 -13.86
N GLU A 59 -4.62 -1.14 -13.86
CA GLU A 59 -4.51 -1.97 -15.07
C GLU A 59 -5.85 -2.08 -15.83
N GLU A 60 -6.97 -1.73 -15.18
CA GLU A 60 -8.35 -1.72 -15.69
C GLU A 60 -8.79 -0.33 -16.21
#